data_AF-A0A1B7MSS7-F1
#
_entry.id   AF-A0A1B7MSS7-F1
#
_cell.length_a   1.000
_cell.length_b   1.000
_cell.length_c   1.000
_cell.angle_alpha   90.00
_cell.angle_beta   90.00
_cell.angle_gamma   90.00
#
_symmetry.space_group_name_H-M   'P 1'
#
loop_
_entity.id
_entity.type
_entity.pdbx_description
1 polymer ?
#
loop_
_entity_poly.entity_id
_entity_poly.type
_entity_poly.pdbx_seq_one_letter_code
_entity_poly.pdbx_strand_id
1 'polypeptide(L)'
;MEVPSKTFDIVLFGTGYYPYVPYLQIVHPKSCILAPLTSYTITPSRIRVIHLQILYAHNPTFAFIGETTSFIPFLFADLASTWIAFAWSGTIPVLTAPEERLVYERRRLGRDVSLC
;
A
#
# COMPACT_ATOMS: atom_id res chain seq x y z
N MET A 1 30.10 -40.05 20.31
CA MET A 1 28.68 -40.25 19.96
C MET A 1 28.28 -39.09 19.08
N GLU A 2 28.41 -39.24 17.76
CA GLU A 2 28.06 -38.19 16.79
C GLU A 2 26.55 -38.09 16.68
N VAL A 3 26.03 -36.87 16.82
CA VAL A 3 24.61 -36.57 16.61
C VAL A 3 24.39 -36.50 15.11
N PRO A 4 23.49 -37.31 14.50
CA PRO A 4 23.28 -37.27 13.07
C PRO A 4 22.74 -35.89 12.68
N SER A 5 23.48 -35.18 11.82
CA SER A 5 23.02 -33.90 11.27
C SER A 5 21.84 -34.16 10.33
N LYS A 6 20.71 -33.50 10.60
CA LYS A 6 19.54 -33.57 9.73
C LYS A 6 19.85 -32.92 8.37
N THR A 7 19.85 -33.72 7.31
CA THR A 7 19.99 -33.27 5.92
C THR A 7 18.63 -32.88 5.36
N PHE A 8 18.57 -31.77 4.62
CA PHE A 8 17.38 -31.36 3.87
C PHE A 8 17.65 -31.52 2.38
N ASP A 9 16.75 -32.20 1.68
CA ASP A 9 16.89 -32.39 0.23
C ASP A 9 16.46 -31.14 -0.55
N ILE A 10 15.43 -30.43 -0.06
CA ILE A 10 14.87 -29.24 -0.68
C ILE A 10 14.45 -28.25 0.41
N VAL A 11 14.76 -26.97 0.20
CA VAL A 11 14.26 -25.86 1.01
C VAL A 11 13.38 -24.97 0.14
N LEU A 12 12.10 -24.83 0.51
CA LEU A 12 11.13 -23.98 -0.19
C LEU A 12 10.86 -22.72 0.64
N PHE A 13 11.08 -21.55 0.04
CA PHE A 13 10.83 -20.26 0.68
C PHE A 13 9.42 -19.77 0.36
N GLY A 14 8.47 -20.07 1.24
CA GLY A 14 7.09 -19.58 1.18
C GLY A 14 6.88 -18.22 1.88
N THR A 15 7.80 -17.27 1.69
CA THR A 15 7.82 -16.00 2.46
C THR A 15 6.92 -14.89 1.89
N GLY A 16 6.15 -15.19 0.85
CA GLY A 16 5.25 -14.23 0.19
C GLY A 16 5.97 -13.28 -0.76
N TYR A 17 5.34 -12.13 -1.02
CA TYR A 17 5.77 -11.12 -1.98
C TYR A 17 5.78 -9.72 -1.37
N TYR A 18 6.32 -8.76 -2.11
CA TYR A 18 6.26 -7.34 -1.76
C TYR A 18 5.77 -6.51 -2.95
N PRO A 19 5.07 -5.37 -2.71
CA PRO A 19 4.75 -4.45 -3.79
C PRO A 19 6.03 -3.90 -4.40
N TYR A 20 6.19 -4.02 -5.71
CA TYR A 20 7.35 -3.52 -6.43
C TYR A 20 6.94 -2.83 -7.73
N VAL A 21 7.04 -1.50 -7.71
CA VAL A 21 6.68 -0.62 -8.82
C VAL A 21 7.84 0.36 -9.06
N PRO A 22 8.96 -0.11 -9.64
CA PRO A 22 10.22 0.63 -9.68
C PRO A 22 10.17 1.90 -10.55
N TYR A 23 9.22 1.95 -11.48
CA TYR A 23 9.01 3.09 -12.37
C TYR A 23 8.15 4.20 -11.74
N LEU A 24 7.50 3.94 -10.61
CA LEU A 24 6.62 4.90 -9.95
C LEU A 24 7.39 5.69 -8.89
N GLN A 25 7.58 6.97 -9.17
CA GLN A 25 8.23 7.91 -8.25
C GLN A 25 7.21 8.95 -7.77
N ILE A 26 7.26 9.28 -6.49
CA ILE A 26 6.45 10.31 -5.87
C ILE A 26 7.34 11.44 -5.37
N VAL A 27 6.84 12.67 -5.42
CA VAL A 27 7.52 13.80 -4.79
C VAL A 27 7.26 13.73 -3.29
N HIS A 28 8.32 13.58 -2.50
CA HIS A 28 8.20 13.57 -1.06
C HIS A 28 7.76 14.95 -0.56
N PRO A 29 6.67 15.06 0.24
CA PRO A 29 6.05 16.35 0.57
C PRO A 29 6.98 17.30 1.34
N LYS A 30 7.90 16.75 2.15
CA LYS A 30 8.84 17.56 2.96
C LYS A 30 10.17 17.88 2.28
N SER A 31 10.66 17.01 1.41
CA SER A 31 12.01 17.13 0.84
C SER A 31 12.01 17.54 -0.63
N CYS A 32 10.85 17.51 -1.30
CA CYS A 32 10.70 17.79 -2.73
C CYS A 32 11.60 16.91 -3.63
N ILE A 33 12.09 15.78 -3.10
CA ILE A 33 12.90 14.81 -3.83
C ILE A 33 11.99 13.69 -4.32
N LEU A 34 12.30 13.16 -5.51
CA LEU A 34 11.66 11.96 -6.04
C LEU A 34 12.07 10.75 -5.21
N ALA A 35 11.08 10.09 -4.62
CA ALA A 35 11.27 8.88 -3.84
C ALA A 35 10.43 7.74 -4.44
N PRO A 36 10.94 6.50 -4.42
CA PRO A 36 10.15 5.35 -4.82
C PRO A 36 9.00 5.15 -3.82
N LEU A 37 7.80 4.93 -4.33
CA LEU A 37 6.64 4.66 -3.47
C LEU A 37 6.71 3.25 -2.85
N THR A 38 7.37 2.32 -3.54
CA THR A 38 7.54 0.92 -3.15
C THR A 38 9.01 0.53 -3.23
N SER A 39 9.50 -0.26 -2.27
CA SER A 39 10.86 -0.79 -2.23
C SER A 39 10.91 -1.98 -1.28
N TYR A 40 11.83 -2.92 -1.54
CA TYR A 40 12.12 -4.05 -0.66
C TYR A 40 12.62 -3.62 0.73
N THR A 41 13.10 -2.38 0.87
CA THR A 41 13.55 -1.79 2.14
C THR A 41 12.41 -1.20 2.98
N ILE A 42 11.20 -1.03 2.42
CA ILE A 42 10.07 -0.45 3.14
C ILE A 42 9.46 -1.51 4.07
N THR A 43 9.45 -1.21 5.37
CA THR A 43 8.85 -2.07 6.39
C THR A 43 7.73 -1.32 7.13
N PRO A 44 6.51 -1.88 7.24
CA PRO A 44 6.06 -3.15 6.64
C PRO A 44 5.99 -3.06 5.11
N SER A 45 6.10 -4.23 4.44
CA SER A 45 6.00 -4.36 2.98
C SER A 45 4.58 -4.04 2.50
N ARG A 46 4.36 -2.77 2.14
CA ARG A 46 3.08 -2.24 1.67
C ARG A 46 3.30 -0.93 0.93
N ILE A 47 2.26 -0.47 0.24
CA ILE A 47 2.22 0.90 -0.24
C ILE A 47 1.82 1.83 0.92
N ARG A 48 2.55 2.92 1.12
CA ARG A 48 2.32 3.89 2.21
C ARG A 48 1.45 5.04 1.74
N VAL A 49 0.82 5.74 2.67
CA VAL A 49 0.13 7.01 2.39
C VAL A 49 -1.08 6.78 1.45
N ILE A 50 -1.92 5.80 1.82
CA ILE A 50 -3.10 5.41 1.04
C ILE A 50 -4.38 5.55 1.87
N HIS A 51 -5.31 6.35 1.34
CA HIS A 51 -6.67 6.48 1.82
C HIS A 51 -7.54 5.30 1.36
N LEU A 52 -8.22 4.64 2.31
CA LEU A 52 -9.09 3.48 2.06
C LEU A 52 -8.42 2.31 1.33
N GLN A 53 -7.08 2.23 1.33
CA GLN A 53 -6.33 1.27 0.49
C GLN A 53 -6.56 1.45 -1.02
N ILE A 54 -7.06 2.61 -1.45
CA ILE A 54 -7.40 2.92 -2.84
C ILE A 54 -6.66 4.17 -3.33
N LEU A 55 -6.82 5.33 -2.69
CA LEU A 55 -6.29 6.59 -3.20
C LEU A 55 -4.97 6.98 -2.55
N TYR A 56 -4.03 7.50 -3.35
CA TYR A 56 -2.84 8.13 -2.80
C TYR A 56 -3.20 9.42 -2.06
N ALA A 57 -2.83 9.52 -0.79
CA ALA A 57 -3.38 10.58 0.07
C ALA A 57 -2.88 11.99 -0.32
N HIS A 58 -1.71 12.13 -0.96
CA HIS A 58 -1.23 13.44 -1.42
C HIS A 58 -1.75 13.83 -2.81
N ASN A 59 -2.19 12.87 -3.63
CA ASN A 59 -2.79 13.14 -4.94
C ASN A 59 -4.02 12.23 -5.17
N PRO A 60 -5.26 12.76 -5.02
CA PRO A 60 -6.49 11.96 -5.15
C PRO A 60 -6.81 11.55 -6.60
N THR A 61 -6.10 12.07 -7.61
CA THR A 61 -6.23 11.60 -9.00
C THR A 61 -5.43 10.33 -9.25
N PHE A 62 -4.68 9.85 -8.24
CA PHE A 62 -3.85 8.67 -8.34
C PHE A 62 -4.37 7.58 -7.40
N ALA A 63 -4.65 6.40 -7.96
CA ALA A 63 -5.31 5.29 -7.28
C ALA A 63 -4.61 3.96 -7.54
N PHE A 64 -4.83 3.02 -6.62
CA PHE A 64 -4.40 1.64 -6.68
C PHE A 64 -5.61 0.72 -6.63
N ILE A 65 -5.57 -0.36 -7.41
CA ILE A 65 -6.52 -1.46 -7.34
C ILE A 65 -5.72 -2.72 -7.00
N GLY A 66 -6.22 -3.51 -6.05
CA GLY A 66 -5.57 -4.75 -5.62
C GLY A 66 -4.41 -4.59 -4.65
N GLU A 67 -4.29 -3.45 -3.95
CA GLU A 67 -3.29 -3.27 -2.89
C GLU A 67 -3.54 -4.19 -1.70
N THR A 68 -4.83 -4.40 -1.36
CA THR A 68 -5.23 -5.22 -0.22
C THR A 68 -5.07 -6.70 -0.53
N THR A 69 -4.26 -7.40 0.26
CA THR A 69 -4.25 -8.87 0.28
C THR A 69 -5.63 -9.39 0.68
N SER A 70 -6.26 -10.15 -0.21
CA SER A 70 -7.64 -10.62 -0.02
C SER A 70 -7.85 -12.03 -0.54
N PHE A 71 -8.74 -12.78 0.11
CA PHE A 71 -9.25 -14.07 -0.36
C PHE A 71 -10.29 -13.94 -1.48
N ILE A 72 -10.82 -12.73 -1.71
CA ILE A 72 -11.83 -12.41 -2.72
C ILE A 72 -11.36 -11.24 -3.61
N PRO A 73 -10.22 -11.38 -4.31
CA PRO A 73 -9.55 -10.26 -4.98
C PRO A 73 -10.41 -9.58 -6.04
N PHE A 74 -11.19 -10.34 -6.80
CA PHE A 74 -12.06 -9.80 -7.85
C PHE A 74 -13.16 -8.90 -7.28
N LEU A 75 -13.83 -9.33 -6.21
CA LEU A 75 -14.88 -8.52 -5.58
C LEU A 75 -14.32 -7.20 -5.03
N PHE A 76 -13.14 -7.23 -4.39
CA PHE A 76 -12.50 -6.00 -3.93
C PHE A 76 -12.08 -5.10 -5.09
N ALA A 77 -11.61 -5.66 -6.21
CA ALA A 77 -11.27 -4.88 -7.38
C ALA A 77 -12.51 -4.20 -7.99
N ASP A 78 -13.65 -4.89 -8.05
CA ASP A 78 -14.92 -4.34 -8.54
C ASP A 78 -15.45 -3.23 -7.62
N LEU A 79 -15.40 -3.45 -6.30
CA LEU A 79 -15.79 -2.44 -5.32
C LEU A 79 -14.88 -1.21 -5.38
N ALA A 80 -13.56 -1.42 -5.43
CA ALA A 80 -12.58 -0.33 -5.52
C ALA A 80 -12.74 0.46 -6.83
N SER A 81 -12.87 -0.21 -7.96
CA SER A 81 -13.05 0.44 -9.27
C SER A 81 -14.36 1.23 -9.35
N THR A 82 -15.46 0.68 -8.81
CA THR A 82 -16.75 1.37 -8.72
C THR A 82 -16.66 2.61 -7.83
N TRP A 83 -16.02 2.49 -6.67
CA TRP A 83 -15.81 3.62 -5.77
C TRP A 83 -14.94 4.70 -6.41
N ILE A 84 -13.86 4.34 -7.10
CA ILE A 84 -13.01 5.28 -7.84
C ILE A 84 -13.83 6.02 -8.89
N ALA A 85 -14.66 5.30 -9.67
CA ALA A 85 -15.49 5.91 -10.69
C ALA A 85 -16.42 6.99 -10.10
N PHE A 86 -17.07 6.70 -8.97
CA PHE A 86 -17.93 7.68 -8.29
C PHE A 86 -17.16 8.83 -7.63
N ALA A 87 -15.98 8.56 -7.09
CA ALA A 87 -15.10 9.57 -6.51
C ALA A 87 -14.63 10.56 -7.58
N TRP A 88 -14.19 10.06 -8.74
CA TRP A 88 -13.68 10.87 -9.84
C TRP A 88 -14.77 11.52 -10.68
N SER A 89 -15.99 10.99 -10.69
CA SER A 89 -17.17 11.70 -11.26
C SER A 89 -17.69 12.82 -10.36
N GLY A 90 -17.18 12.95 -9.12
CA GLY A 90 -17.68 13.89 -8.12
C GLY A 90 -18.99 13.46 -7.46
N THR A 91 -19.47 12.23 -7.71
CA THR A 91 -20.67 11.68 -7.07
C THR A 91 -20.43 11.38 -5.59
N ILE A 92 -19.24 10.89 -5.24
CA ILE A 92 -18.80 10.71 -3.85
C ILE A 92 -17.76 11.80 -3.54
N PRO A 93 -17.93 12.60 -2.49
CA PRO A 93 -16.96 13.63 -2.14
C PRO A 93 -15.65 12.99 -1.67
N VAL A 94 -14.55 13.33 -2.34
CA VAL A 94 -13.20 12.99 -1.89
C VAL A 94 -12.71 14.12 -0.99
N LEU A 95 -12.30 13.79 0.23
CA LEU A 95 -11.68 14.72 1.16
C LEU A 95 -10.52 15.43 0.46
N THR A 96 -10.47 16.76 0.49
CA THR A 96 -9.50 17.55 -0.29
C THR A 96 -8.14 17.61 0.41
N ALA A 97 -8.13 17.69 1.74
CA ALA A 97 -6.93 17.77 2.54
C ALA A 97 -6.24 16.38 2.67
N PRO A 98 -4.93 16.28 2.40
CA PRO A 98 -4.18 15.03 2.53
C PRO A 98 -4.18 14.51 3.98
N GLU A 99 -4.18 15.42 4.95
CA GLU A 99 -4.19 15.08 6.38
C GLU A 99 -5.47 14.34 6.79
N GLU A 100 -6.62 14.75 6.26
CA GLU A 100 -7.90 14.09 6.50
C GLU A 100 -7.93 12.70 5.86
N ARG A 101 -7.41 12.58 4.64
CA ARG A 101 -7.28 11.30 3.94
C ARG A 101 -6.40 10.29 4.70
N LEU A 102 -5.36 10.78 5.39
CA LEU A 102 -4.44 9.98 6.21
C LEU A 102 -5.04 9.48 7.53
N VAL A 103 -6.15 10.05 8.02
CA VAL A 103 -6.78 9.63 9.29
C VAL A 103 -7.13 8.14 9.27
N TYR A 104 -7.66 7.65 8.15
CA TYR A 104 -7.98 6.24 7.97
C TYR A 104 -6.75 5.36 8.18
N GLU A 105 -5.65 5.70 7.53
CA GLU A 105 -4.42 4.92 7.59
C GLU A 105 -3.79 4.95 9.00
N ARG A 106 -3.78 6.12 9.66
CA ARG A 106 -3.30 6.27 11.04
C ARG A 106 -4.07 5.39 12.00
N ARG A 107 -5.40 5.42 11.92
CA ARG A 107 -6.30 4.58 12.74
C ARG A 107 -6.02 3.10 12.50
N ARG A 108 -5.89 2.68 11.24
CA ARG A 108 -5.61 1.29 10.86
C ARG A 108 -4.27 0.79 11.43
N LEU A 109 -3.25 1.65 11.46
CA LEU A 109 -1.90 1.29 11.91
C LEU A 109 -1.68 1.46 13.42
N GLY A 110 -2.63 2.03 14.14
CA GLY A 110 -2.48 2.33 15.57
C GLY A 110 -1.32 3.30 15.87
N ARG A 111 -0.94 4.17 14.92
CA ARG A 111 0.13 5.16 15.10
C ARG A 111 -0.36 6.58 14.77
N ASP A 112 0.02 7.55 15.60
CA ASP A 112 0.22 8.93 15.15
C ASP A 112 1.42 8.93 14.20
N VAL A 113 1.16 8.95 12.89
CA VAL A 113 2.20 8.83 11.86
C VAL A 113 2.97 10.15 11.78
N SER A 114 3.95 10.33 12.66
CA SER A 114 4.95 11.40 12.64
C SER A 114 6.08 11.17 11.61
N LEU A 115 5.93 10.18 10.72
CA LEU A 115 6.92 9.76 9.73
C LEU A 115 6.47 9.97 8.26
N CYS A 116 5.59 10.95 8.02
CA CYS A 116 5.47 11.57 6.70
C CYS A 116 6.56 12.63 6.52
#